data_AF-A0A524D7A3-F1
#
_entry.id   AF-A0A524D7A3-F1
#
_cell.length_a   1.000
_cell.length_b   1.000
_cell.length_c   1.000
_cell.angle_alpha   90.00
_cell.angle_beta   90.00
_cell.angle_gamma   90.00
#
_symmetry.space_group_name_H-M   'P 1'
#
loop_
_entity.id
_entity.type
_entity.pdbx_description
1 polymer ?
#
loop_
_entity_poly.entity_id
_entity_poly.type
_entity_poly.pdbx_seq_one_letter_code
_entity_poly.pdbx_strand_id
1 'polypeptide(L)'
;MEIRNATELDKEEFSQLYQKLYSPEGTKPPPQDSLPIENPAFFNLPMVAVEQDTIVGFIWGYVVDFGLKRYGYVEDLYVDEGWRT
;
A
#
# COMPACT_ATOMS: atom_id res chain seq x y z
N MET A 1 7.52 10.38 -12.61
CA MET A 1 6.81 9.34 -11.84
C MET A 1 7.59 8.05 -11.86
N GLU A 2 7.89 7.51 -10.68
CA GLU A 2 8.52 6.20 -10.48
C GLU A 2 7.59 5.32 -9.63
N ILE A 3 7.54 4.02 -9.90
CA ILE A 3 6.86 3.04 -9.04
C ILE A 3 7.93 2.09 -8.50
N ARG A 4 8.03 1.98 -7.17
CA ARG A 4 9.03 1.13 -6.50
C ARG A 4 8.46 0.44 -5.27
N ASN A 5 9.18 -0.56 -4.77
CA ASN A 5 8.87 -1.15 -3.46
C ASN A 5 9.00 -0.08 -2.37
N ALA A 6 8.07 -0.11 -1.42
CA ALA A 6 8.18 0.69 -0.20
C ALA A 6 9.37 0.19 0.64
N THR A 7 10.00 1.13 1.31
CA THR A 7 11.11 0.92 2.25
C THR A 7 10.72 1.44 3.63
N GLU A 8 11.51 1.15 4.66
CA GLU A 8 11.24 1.66 6.01
C GLU A 8 11.22 3.20 6.08
N LEU A 9 11.93 3.88 5.17
CA LEU A 9 11.92 5.36 5.10
C LEU A 9 10.56 5.91 4.64
N ASP A 10 9.81 5.13 3.89
CA ASP A 10 8.52 5.54 3.32
C ASP A 10 7.36 5.37 4.30
N LYS A 11 7.61 4.74 5.46
CA LYS A 11 6.57 4.29 6.40
C LYS A 11 5.66 5.41 6.86
N GLU A 12 6.21 6.59 7.14
CA GLU A 12 5.44 7.73 7.63
C GLU A 12 4.51 8.29 6.54
N GLU A 13 5.04 8.61 5.37
CA GLU A 13 4.26 9.11 4.22
C GLU A 13 3.23 8.08 3.74
N PHE A 14 3.61 6.81 3.66
CA PHE A 14 2.69 5.71 3.34
C PHE A 14 1.53 5.66 4.34
N SER A 15 1.81 5.76 5.64
CA SER A 15 0.77 5.70 6.69
C SER A 15 -0.20 6.88 6.58
N GLN A 16 0.29 8.08 6.19
CA GLN A 16 -0.56 9.24 5.98
C GLN A 16 -1.52 9.03 4.79
N LEU A 17 -1.02 8.49 3.68
CA LEU A 17 -1.86 8.15 2.52
C LEU A 17 -2.86 7.04 2.87
N TYR A 18 -2.44 6.02 3.61
CA TYR A 18 -3.32 4.95 4.09
C TYR A 18 -4.45 5.49 4.97
N GLN A 19 -4.13 6.44 5.86
CA GLN A 19 -5.16 7.14 6.65
C GLN A 19 -6.13 7.93 5.77
N LYS A 20 -5.67 8.60 4.71
CA LYS A 20 -6.56 9.30 3.78
C LYS A 20 -7.55 8.36 3.07
N LEU A 21 -7.14 7.13 2.77
CA LEU A 21 -8.01 6.11 2.16
C LEU A 21 -9.18 5.73 3.09
N TYR A 22 -8.92 5.50 4.38
CA TYR A 22 -9.92 5.01 5.34
C TYR A 22 -10.62 6.10 6.16
N SER A 23 -9.97 7.25 6.32
CA SER A 23 -10.48 8.41 7.05
C SER A 23 -10.03 9.70 6.36
N PRO A 24 -10.68 10.08 5.25
CA PRO A 24 -10.36 11.32 4.53
C PRO A 24 -10.53 12.58 5.38
N GLU A 25 -11.35 12.53 6.44
CA GLU A 25 -11.55 13.62 7.41
C GLU A 25 -10.71 13.48 8.70
N GLY A 26 -9.90 12.41 8.85
CA GLY A 26 -9.10 12.15 10.05
C GLY A 26 -9.90 11.77 11.31
N THR A 27 -11.19 11.46 11.16
CA THR A 27 -12.12 11.20 12.26
C THR A 27 -12.14 9.75 12.76
N LYS A 28 -11.49 8.83 12.04
CA LYS A 28 -11.41 7.41 12.41
C LYS A 28 -9.96 6.94 12.38
N PRO A 29 -9.49 6.19 13.39
CA PRO A 29 -8.21 5.51 13.27
C PRO A 29 -8.27 4.57 12.07
N PRO A 30 -7.13 4.36 11.36
CA PRO A 30 -7.06 3.36 10.32
C PRO A 30 -7.48 2.00 10.91
N PRO A 31 -7.97 1.06 10.07
CA PRO A 31 -8.17 -0.30 10.54
C PRO A 31 -6.91 -0.75 11.27
N GLN A 32 -7.03 -1.09 12.55
CA GLN A 32 -6.04 -1.93 13.20
C GLN A 32 -6.25 -3.32 12.61
N ASP A 33 -5.82 -3.50 11.37
CA ASP A 33 -5.79 -4.83 10.82
C ASP A 33 -4.88 -5.62 11.75
N SER A 34 -5.48 -6.66 12.32
CA SER A 34 -4.74 -7.71 12.98
C SER A 34 -3.73 -8.16 11.93
N LEU A 35 -2.45 -7.80 12.14
CA LEU A 35 -1.37 -8.05 11.20
C LEU A 35 -1.63 -9.37 10.47
N PRO A 36 -1.75 -9.38 9.13
CA PRO A 36 -2.10 -10.59 8.42
C PRO A 36 -1.13 -11.66 8.89
N ILE A 37 -1.68 -12.76 9.43
CA ILE A 37 -0.89 -13.89 9.93
C ILE A 37 0.18 -14.15 8.88
N GLU A 38 1.45 -13.92 9.23
CA GLU A 38 2.57 -14.06 8.30
C GLU A 38 2.54 -15.49 7.75
N ASN A 39 1.95 -15.63 6.57
CA ASN A 39 1.88 -16.89 5.88
C ASN A 39 2.99 -16.85 4.84
N PRO A 40 3.99 -17.74 4.91
CA PRO A 40 5.10 -17.74 3.96
C PRO A 40 4.66 -17.98 2.51
N ALA A 41 3.42 -18.41 2.26
CA ALA A 41 2.83 -18.47 0.93
C ALA A 41 2.34 -17.11 0.38
N PHE A 42 2.26 -16.08 1.22
CA PHE A 42 1.80 -14.73 0.91
C PHE A 42 2.98 -13.76 1.00
N PHE A 43 3.43 -13.29 -0.16
CA PHE A 43 4.46 -12.28 -0.25
C PHE A 43 3.80 -10.91 -0.27
N ASN A 44 3.85 -10.18 0.85
CA ASN A 44 3.40 -8.79 0.92
C ASN A 44 4.22 -7.92 -0.03
N LEU A 45 3.54 -7.06 -0.77
CA LEU A 45 4.13 -6.15 -1.75
C LEU A 45 3.58 -4.73 -1.54
N PRO A 46 4.06 -4.01 -0.51
CA PRO A 46 3.82 -2.59 -0.42
C PRO A 46 4.64 -1.88 -1.52
N MET A 47 3.96 -1.19 -2.41
CA MET A 47 4.56 -0.40 -3.48
C MET A 47 4.10 1.05 -3.37
N VAL A 48 4.98 1.98 -3.75
CA VAL A 48 4.73 3.42 -3.72
C VAL A 48 4.95 4.02 -5.10
N ALA A 49 4.13 5.02 -5.43
CA ALA A 49 4.34 5.91 -6.56
C ALA A 49 5.02 7.18 -6.06
N VAL A 50 6.15 7.55 -6.66
CA VAL A 50 6.97 8.70 -6.27
C VAL A 50 7.03 9.71 -7.43
N GLU A 51 6.78 10.97 -7.11
CA GLU A 51 6.94 12.11 -8.01
C GLU A 51 7.70 13.20 -7.28
N GLN A 52 8.80 13.71 -7.87
CA GLN A 52 9.63 14.76 -7.27
C GLN A 52 9.98 14.49 -5.78
N ASP A 53 10.46 13.27 -5.51
CA ASP A 53 10.82 12.78 -4.17
C ASP A 53 9.66 12.72 -3.14
N THR A 54 8.42 12.91 -3.59
CA THR A 54 7.21 12.82 -2.75
C THR A 54 6.44 11.55 -3.09
N ILE A 55 5.96 10.82 -2.07
CA ILE A 55 5.05 9.70 -2.31
C ILE A 55 3.64 10.24 -2.60
N VAL A 56 3.14 9.94 -3.80
CA VAL A 56 1.84 10.42 -4.30
C VAL A 56 0.78 9.33 -4.35
N GLY A 57 1.14 8.08 -4.08
CA GLY A 57 0.21 6.96 -4.05
C GLY A 57 0.86 5.68 -3.58
N PHE A 58 0.04 4.69 -3.28
CA PHE A 58 0.49 3.38 -2.83
C PHE A 58 -0.42 2.25 -3.35
N ILE A 59 0.17 1.05 -3.39
CA ILE A 59 -0.51 -0.23 -3.52
C ILE A 59 -0.11 -1.07 -2.32
N TRP A 60 -1.10 -1.61 -1.62
CA TRP A 60 -0.91 -2.73 -0.71
C TRP A 60 -1.54 -3.96 -1.36
N GLY A 61 -0.74 -5.00 -1.52
CA GLY A 61 -1.24 -6.28 -1.96
C GLY A 61 -0.31 -7.42 -1.55
N TYR A 62 -0.69 -8.61 -1.96
CA TYR A 62 0.12 -9.81 -1.75
C TYR A 62 0.15 -10.66 -3.01
N VAL A 63 1.26 -11.39 -3.17
CA VAL A 63 1.38 -12.44 -4.17
C VAL A 63 1.28 -13.79 -3.48
N VAL A 64 0.44 -14.66 -4.01
CA VAL A 64 0.25 -16.03 -3.51
C VAL A 64 0.60 -17.05 -4.58
N ASP A 65 1.39 -18.04 -4.19
CA ASP A 65 1.73 -19.19 -5.02
C ASP A 65 0.76 -20.34 -4.71
N PHE A 66 0.02 -20.80 -5.73
CA PHE A 66 -0.93 -21.91 -5.65
C PHE A 66 -0.51 -23.01 -6.63
N GLY A 67 0.30 -23.95 -6.14
CA GLY A 67 0.93 -24.98 -6.98
C GLY A 67 1.93 -24.37 -7.95
N LEU A 68 1.71 -24.55 -9.26
CA LEU A 68 2.57 -23.99 -10.32
C LEU A 68 2.07 -22.63 -10.84
N LYS A 69 1.09 -22.02 -10.17
CA LYS A 69 0.47 -20.76 -10.57
C LYS A 69 0.74 -19.69 -9.52
N ARG A 70 0.96 -18.46 -9.97
CA ARG A 70 1.19 -17.28 -9.14
C ARG A 70 0.08 -16.28 -9.37
N TYR A 71 -0.50 -15.78 -8.29
CA TYR A 71 -1.59 -14.81 -8.32
C TYR A 71 -1.18 -13.56 -7.54
N GLY A 72 -1.50 -12.38 -8.07
CA GLY A 72 -1.41 -11.11 -7.35
C GLY A 72 -2.80 -10.68 -6.89
N TYR A 73 -2.90 -10.25 -5.64
CA TYR A 73 -4.10 -9.65 -5.08
C TYR A 73 -3.77 -8.25 -4.58
N VAL A 74 -4.59 -7.28 -4.96
CA VAL A 74 -4.49 -5.90 -4.49
C VAL A 74 -5.54 -5.75 -3.40
N GLU A 75 -5.10 -5.52 -2.17
CA GLU A 75 -5.97 -5.20 -1.03
C GLU A 75 -6.38 -3.74 -1.11
N ASP A 76 -5.40 -2.85 -1.13
CA ASP A 76 -5.62 -1.41 -1.13
C ASP A 76 -4.83 -0.73 -2.25
N LEU A 77 -5.46 0.29 -2.82
CA LEU A 77 -4.87 1.17 -3.81
C LEU A 77 -5.35 2.59 -3.53
N TYR A 78 -4.42 3.53 -3.42
CA TYR A 78 -4.75 4.94 -3.27
C TYR A 78 -3.75 5.80 -4.02
N VAL A 79 -4.26 6.85 -4.65
CA VAL A 79 -3.48 7.94 -5.23
C VAL A 79 -3.99 9.23 -4.60
N ASP A 80 -3.11 10.13 -4.22
CA ASP A 80 -3.52 11.44 -3.68
C ASP A 80 -4.33 12.21 -4.73
N GLU A 81 -5.39 12.89 -4.30
CA GLU A 81 -6.38 13.52 -5.18
C GLU A 81 -5.76 14.55 -6.13
N GLY A 82 -4.70 15.24 -5.70
CA GLY A 82 -3.98 16.21 -6.53
C GLY A 82 -3.26 15.59 -7.75
N TRP A 83 -3.15 14.26 -7.77
CA TRP A 83 -2.40 13.50 -8.78
C TRP A 83 -3.30 12.58 -9.63
N ARG A 84 -4.62 12.60 -9.41
CA ARG A 84 -5.61 11.86 -10.20
C ARG A 84 -6.06 12.71 -11.39
N THR A 85 -5.29 12.75 -12.46
CA THR A 85 -5.66 13.43 -13.72
C THR A 85 -5.95 12.44 -14.84
#